data_AF-A0A831TMI8-F1
#
_entry.id   AF-A0A831TMI8-F1
#
_cell.length_a   1.000
_cell.length_b   1.000
_cell.length_c   1.000
_cell.angle_alpha   90.00
_cell.angle_beta   90.00
_cell.angle_gamma   90.00
#
_symmetry.space_group_name_H-M   'P 1'
#
loop_
_entity.id
_entity.type
_entity.pdbx_description
1 polymer ?
#
loop_
_entity_poly.entity_id
_entity_poly.type
_entity_poly.pdbx_seq_one_letter_code
_entity_poly.pdbx_strand_id
1 'polypeptide(L)' 'MASPTDILIKDRYSRVWVYDQNLNLLWSFHKGITGHFPYTIDIDGDGKEEMFIGYASNYRGESHYPKL' A
#
# COMPACT_ATOMS: atom_id res chain seq x y z
N MET A 1 14.22 -14.70 8.35
CA MET A 1 13.45 -13.58 8.90
C MET A 1 13.41 -12.51 7.83
N ALA A 2 12.23 -12.08 7.40
CA ALA A 2 12.12 -10.96 6.46
C ALA A 2 12.54 -9.67 7.17
N SER A 3 13.36 -8.85 6.52
CA SER A 3 13.74 -7.52 7.00
C SER A 3 12.93 -6.48 6.22
N PRO A 4 12.33 -5.47 6.87
CA PRO A 4 11.64 -4.39 6.17
C PRO A 4 12.61 -3.70 5.20
N THR A 5 12.27 -3.67 3.91
CA THR A 5 13.07 -3.03 2.84
C THR A 5 12.44 -1.76 2.30
N ASP A 6 11.15 -1.55 2.56
CA ASP A 6 10.34 -0.56 1.86
C ASP A 6 9.74 0.46 2.83
N ILE A 7 9.57 1.67 2.33
CA ILE A 7 9.06 2.82 3.07
C ILE A 7 7.69 3.17 2.49
N LEU A 8 6.67 3.08 3.34
CA LEU A 8 5.30 3.47 3.01
C LEU A 8 5.00 4.88 3.55
N ILE A 9 4.67 5.80 2.65
CA ILE A 9 4.21 7.15 2.99
C ILE A 9 2.76 7.30 2.54
N LYS A 10 1.90 7.80 3.42
CA LYS A 10 0.54 8.18 3.04
C LYS A 10 0.21 9.59 3.50
N ASP A 11 -0.60 10.28 2.72
CA ASP A 11 -1.31 11.45 3.22
C ASP A 11 -2.65 11.04 3.86
N ARG A 12 -3.37 12.03 4.40
CA ARG A 12 -4.57 11.75 5.19
C ARG A 12 -5.69 11.10 4.38
N TYR A 13 -5.77 11.32 3.07
CA TYR A 13 -7.01 11.01 2.34
C TYR A 13 -6.86 10.44 0.93
N SER A 14 -5.80 10.71 0.18
CA SER A 14 -5.82 10.41 -1.26
C SER A 14 -4.53 9.90 -1.87
N ARG A 15 -3.41 9.96 -1.15
CA ARG A 15 -2.11 9.63 -1.72
C ARG A 15 -1.33 8.62 -0.90
N VAL A 16 -0.71 7.68 -1.62
CA VAL A 16 0.24 6.71 -1.09
C VAL A 16 1.45 6.63 -2.00
N TRP A 17 2.63 6.54 -1.40
CA TRP A 17 3.89 6.30 -2.08
C TRP A 17 4.64 5.17 -1.38
N VAL A 18 5.27 4.34 -2.19
CA VAL A 18 6.15 3.27 -1.75
C VAL A 18 7.53 3.54 -2.32
N TYR A 19 8.53 3.54 -1.46
CA TYR A 19 9.93 3.70 -1.82
C TYR A 19 10.73 2.50 -1.35
N ASP A 20 11.84 2.21 -2.04
CA ASP A 20 12.85 1.32 -1.49
C ASP A 20 13.68 2.01 -0.39
N GLN A 21 14.56 1.26 0.27
CA GLN A 21 15.50 1.77 1.28
C GLN A 21 16.43 2.91 0.80
N ASN A 22 16.60 3.08 -0.51
CA ASN A 22 17.43 4.13 -1.11
C ASN A 22 16.60 5.34 -1.56
N LEU A 23 15.31 5.41 -1.19
CA LEU A 23 14.36 6.45 -1.58
C LEU A 23 14.05 6.48 -3.09
N ASN A 24 14.21 5.36 -3.80
CA ASN A 24 13.69 5.22 -5.16
C ASN A 24 12.20 4.93 -5.12
N LEU A 25 11.40 5.65 -5.91
CA LEU A 25 9.96 5.44 -5.98
C LEU A 25 9.65 4.11 -6.69
N LEU A 26 9.01 3.19 -5.98
CA LEU A 26 8.58 1.90 -6.52
C LEU A 26 7.15 1.96 -7.05
N TRP A 27 6.25 2.59 -6.28
CA TRP A 27 4.84 2.67 -6.62
C TRP A 27 4.17 3.89 -6.02
N SER A 28 3.11 4.37 -6.66
CA SER A 28 2.28 5.43 -6.08
C SER A 28 0.82 5.31 -6.49
N PHE A 29 -0.05 5.83 -5.63
CA PHE A 29 -1.47 5.92 -5.84
C PHE A 29 -1.97 7.30 -5.44
N HIS A 30 -2.84 7.85 -6.28
CA HIS A 30 -3.31 9.24 -6.17
C HIS A 30 -4.82 9.38 -6.40
N LYS A 31 -5.58 8.27 -6.44
CA LYS A 31 -6.96 8.26 -6.94
C LYS A 31 -7.90 7.44 -6.06
N GLY A 32 -8.38 8.02 -4.97
CA GLY A 32 -9.39 7.37 -4.12
C GLY A 32 -9.26 7.83 -2.68
N ILE A 33 -9.96 7.14 -1.79
CA ILE A 33 -9.85 7.38 -0.34
C ILE A 33 -8.92 6.33 0.25
N THR A 34 -7.83 6.74 0.90
CA THR A 34 -6.76 5.84 1.38
C THR A 34 -7.13 5.03 2.64
N GLY A 35 -8.31 5.25 3.22
CA GLY A 35 -8.69 4.64 4.49
C GLY A 35 -7.81 5.11 5.66
N HIS A 36 -8.15 4.67 6.87
CA HIS A 36 -7.44 5.14 8.08
C HIS A 36 -6.04 4.53 8.20
N PHE A 37 -5.91 3.22 7.97
CA PHE A 37 -4.66 2.48 8.17
C PHE A 37 -4.43 1.49 7.02
N PRO A 38 -3.27 1.53 6.35
CA PRO A 38 -2.84 0.46 5.46
C PRO A 38 -2.67 -0.85 6.24
N TYR A 39 -2.95 -1.97 5.59
CA TYR A 39 -2.69 -3.31 6.11
C TYR A 39 -1.89 -4.11 5.10
N THR A 40 -0.86 -4.83 5.52
CA THR A 40 -0.01 -5.64 4.65
C THR A 40 -0.03 -7.10 5.10
N ILE A 41 -0.07 -8.03 4.14
CA ILE A 41 -0.05 -9.47 4.37
C ILE A 41 0.40 -10.20 3.10
N ASP A 42 1.25 -11.21 3.23
CA ASP A 42 1.60 -12.15 2.15
C ASP A 42 0.45 -13.17 1.97
N ILE A 43 -0.42 -12.93 0.99
CA ILE A 43 -1.64 -13.72 0.75
C ILE A 43 -1.37 -14.90 -0.16
N ASP A 44 -0.48 -14.76 -1.14
CA ASP A 44 -0.19 -15.80 -2.12
C ASP A 44 1.03 -16.66 -1.78
N GLY A 45 1.76 -16.33 -0.71
CA GLY A 45 2.86 -17.10 -0.16
C GLY A 45 4.15 -16.98 -0.95
N ASP A 46 4.31 -15.92 -1.74
CA ASP A 46 5.52 -15.69 -2.56
C ASP A 46 6.66 -15.01 -1.78
N GLY A 47 6.43 -14.68 -0.50
CA GLY A 47 7.39 -14.02 0.38
C GLY A 47 7.38 -12.49 0.27
N LYS A 48 6.43 -11.91 -0.46
CA LYS A 48 6.16 -10.48 -0.55
C LYS A 48 4.78 -10.15 0.02
N GLU A 49 4.63 -8.98 0.60
CA GLU A 49 3.36 -8.60 1.20
C GLU A 49 2.49 -7.84 0.17
N GLU A 50 1.22 -8.22 0.06
CA GLU A 50 0.21 -7.40 -0.60
C GLU A 50 -0.27 -6.30 0.35
N MET A 51 -0.41 -5.09 -0.17
CA MET A 51 -0.92 -3.95 0.60
C MET A 51 -2.39 -3.65 0.30
N PHE A 52 -3.16 -3.49 1.37
CA PHE A 52 -4.58 -3.11 1.36
C PHE A 52 -4.73 -1.66 1.77
N ILE A 53 -5.26 -0.85 0.86
CA ILE A 53 -5.56 0.58 1.06
C ILE A 53 -7.02 0.82 0.64
N GLY A 54 -7.80 1.45 1.52
CA GLY A 54 -9.19 1.84 1.25
C GLY A 54 -10.19 1.46 2.34
N TYR A 55 -11.45 1.86 2.15
CA TYR A 55 -12.57 1.43 3.00
C TYR A 55 -13.19 0.14 2.44
N ALA A 56 -13.44 -0.83 3.32
CA ALA A 56 -14.08 -2.10 2.96
C ALA A 56 -15.58 -1.99 2.64
N SER A 57 -16.21 -0.81 2.81
CA SER A 57 -17.66 -0.67 2.71
C SER A 57 -18.10 0.54 1.87
N ASN A 58 -18.36 0.24 0.59
CA ASN A 58 -19.42 0.79 -0.28
C ASN A 58 -19.29 2.22 -0.84
N TYR A 59 -19.56 2.31 -2.15
CA TYR A 59 -19.65 3.47 -3.04
C TYR A 59 -18.32 4.03 -3.57
N ARG A 60 -17.86 3.42 -4.67
CA ARG A 60 -16.87 3.95 -5.65
C ARG A 60 -15.39 4.01 -5.23
N GLY A 61 -14.99 3.33 -4.16
CA GLY A 61 -13.58 3.14 -3.85
C GLY A 61 -12.99 2.01 -4.68
N GLU A 62 -12.06 2.32 -5.59
CA GLU A 62 -11.23 1.30 -6.23
C GLU A 62 -10.21 0.80 -5.20
N SER A 63 -10.19 -0.49 -4.88
CA SER A 63 -9.13 -1.11 -4.09
C SER A 63 -7.96 -1.43 -5.02
N HIS A 64 -6.77 -0.92 -4.69
CA HIS A 64 -5.55 -1.14 -5.46
C HIS A 64 -4.53 -1.86 -4.58
N TYR A 65 -3.95 -2.93 -5.13
CA TYR A 65 -3.06 -3.85 -4.42
C TYR A 65 -1.67 -3.83 -5.07
N PRO A 66 -0.73 -3.01 -4.59
CA PRO A 66 0.66 -3.18 -4.95
C PRO A 66 1.26 -4.36 -4.17
N LYS A 67 2.18 -5.08 -4.82
CA LYS A 67 3.10 -6.00 -4.14
C LYS A 67 4.30 -5.21 -3.63
N LEU A 68 4.65 -5.41 -2.36
CA LEU A 68 5.81 -4.85 -1.70
C LEU A 68 6.96 -5.87 -1.74
#